data_AF-A0AA97BXW4-F1
#
_entry.id   AF-A0AA97BXW4-F1
#
_cell.length_a   1.000
_cell.length_b   1.000
_cell.length_c   1.000
_cell.angle_alpha   90.00
_cell.angle_beta   90.00
_cell.angle_gamma   90.00
#
_symmetry.space_group_name_H-M   'P 1'
#
loop_
_entity.id
_entity.type
_entity.pdbx_description
1 polymer ?
#
loop_
_entity_poly.entity_id
_entity_poly.type
_entity_poly.pdbx_seq_one_letter_code
_entity_poly.pdbx_strand_id
1 'polypeptide(L)'
;MSGSKMTQTLFRSVYAIITIFVLSAPQLAFAQKVPTLPDTDFEVSYLAPDAPSFNLTIPELRNQFNQAYKDLYLHEYKVIASQDIAAPYIRAASRINQQIYSSAVLERGSEKIKSLQITLLPSDNPQENQKNRQLMESYTMAMVRIFAPEVSLDKAPELTEALNKFIANNSATHAEEARLGALRYILVKSDNNVLTFAVEPIKLEQQTP
;
A
#
# COMPACT_ATOMS: atom_id res chain seq x y z
N MET A 1 67.09 -52.60 20.76
CA MET A 1 68.13 -51.56 20.58
C MET A 1 68.00 -50.97 19.19
N SER A 2 68.05 -49.63 19.08
CA SER A 2 68.04 -48.84 17.84
C SER A 2 66.70 -48.82 17.09
N GLY A 3 66.14 -47.71 16.60
CA GLY A 3 66.47 -46.29 16.48
C GLY A 3 65.27 -45.66 15.75
N SER A 4 64.69 -44.57 16.24
CA SER A 4 64.89 -43.20 15.75
C SER A 4 64.79 -42.98 14.22
N LYS A 5 63.76 -42.18 13.86
CA LYS A 5 63.64 -41.19 12.77
C LYS A 5 63.24 -41.59 11.34
N MET A 6 62.39 -40.69 10.82
CA MET A 6 62.10 -40.31 9.43
C MET A 6 61.22 -41.31 8.65
N THR A 7 60.08 -40.95 8.10
CA THR A 7 59.93 -39.84 7.15
C THR A 7 58.58 -39.13 7.22
N GLN A 8 58.69 -37.81 7.06
CA GLN A 8 57.65 -36.84 6.87
C GLN A 8 57.20 -36.87 5.40
N THR A 9 55.91 -37.04 5.14
CA THR A 9 55.21 -36.59 3.92
C THR A 9 53.72 -36.58 4.27
N LEU A 10 53.19 -35.44 4.72
CA LEU A 10 52.40 -34.51 3.89
C LEU A 10 51.19 -35.22 3.24
N PHE A 11 49.99 -34.97 3.77
CA PHE A 11 48.68 -34.81 3.09
C PHE A 11 47.64 -34.72 4.23
N ARG A 12 47.44 -33.55 4.83
CA ARG A 12 46.34 -32.61 4.52
C ARG A 12 45.01 -33.33 4.23
N SER A 13 44.01 -32.97 5.03
CA SER A 13 42.57 -33.10 4.76
C SER A 13 41.88 -34.40 5.22
N VAL A 14 41.79 -34.60 6.53
CA VAL A 14 40.67 -35.35 7.12
C VAL A 14 39.72 -34.31 7.70
N TYR A 15 38.86 -33.77 6.84
CA TYR A 15 37.75 -32.93 7.27
C TYR A 15 36.76 -33.82 8.02
N ALA A 16 36.47 -33.37 9.24
CA ALA A 16 35.48 -33.89 10.15
C ALA A 16 34.13 -34.09 9.45
N ILE A 17 33.68 -35.34 9.35
CA ILE A 17 32.26 -35.65 9.13
C ILE A 17 31.61 -35.60 10.52
N ILE A 18 31.31 -34.38 10.97
CA ILE A 18 30.34 -34.16 12.06
C ILE A 18 29.01 -33.90 11.38
N THR A 19 28.14 -34.90 11.46
CA THR A 19 26.75 -34.87 11.02
C THR A 19 25.99 -33.80 11.80
N ILE A 20 25.79 -32.62 11.22
CA ILE A 20 24.81 -31.64 11.70
C ILE A 20 23.59 -31.78 10.79
N PHE A 21 22.59 -32.52 11.28
CA PHE A 21 21.26 -32.54 10.71
C PHE A 21 20.61 -31.17 11.02
N VAL A 22 20.80 -30.22 10.11
CA VAL A 22 20.14 -28.91 10.21
C VAL A 22 18.64 -29.15 10.05
N LEU A 23 17.93 -28.89 11.14
CA LEU A 23 16.49 -28.92 11.27
C LEU A 23 15.88 -27.88 10.31
N SER A 24 15.63 -28.27 9.06
CA SER A 24 14.87 -27.48 8.09
C SER A 24 13.38 -27.57 8.43
N ALA A 25 12.96 -26.84 9.47
CA ALA A 25 11.55 -26.53 9.66
C ALA A 25 11.10 -25.63 8.51
N PRO A 26 10.01 -25.96 7.78
CA PRO A 26 9.45 -25.02 6.83
C PRO A 26 8.99 -23.81 7.64
N GLN A 27 9.48 -22.63 7.27
CA GLN A 27 8.91 -21.39 7.78
C GLN A 27 7.44 -21.38 7.33
N LEU A 28 6.54 -21.71 8.26
CA LEU A 28 5.11 -21.44 8.11
C LEU A 28 4.99 -19.92 7.98
N ALA A 29 4.99 -19.43 6.75
CA ALA A 29 4.55 -18.10 6.44
C ALA A 29 3.07 -18.05 6.84
N PHE A 30 2.79 -17.52 8.02
CA PHE A 30 1.44 -17.15 8.39
C PHE A 30 0.95 -16.20 7.31
N ALA A 31 -0.03 -16.65 6.51
CA ALA A 31 -0.82 -15.76 5.68
C ALA A 31 -1.57 -14.83 6.65
N GLN A 32 -0.95 -13.70 6.99
CA GLN A 32 -1.58 -12.69 7.82
C GLN A 32 -2.83 -12.24 7.07
N LYS A 33 -4.01 -12.53 7.62
CA LYS A 33 -5.29 -12.11 7.06
C LYS A 33 -5.19 -10.60 6.81
N VAL A 34 -5.26 -10.20 5.54
CA VAL A 34 -5.36 -8.77 5.19
C VAL A 34 -6.59 -8.25 5.93
N PRO A 35 -6.48 -7.20 6.75
CA PRO A 35 -7.61 -6.63 7.45
C PRO A 35 -8.73 -6.33 6.46
N THR A 36 -9.90 -6.90 6.69
CA THR A 36 -11.11 -6.48 6.00
C THR A 36 -11.48 -5.11 6.54
N LEU A 37 -11.74 -4.16 5.64
CA LEU A 37 -12.14 -2.80 6.01
C LEU A 37 -13.37 -2.87 6.94
N PRO A 38 -13.40 -2.11 8.05
CA PRO A 38 -14.56 -2.06 8.93
C PRO A 38 -15.75 -1.38 8.24
N ASP A 39 -16.96 -1.85 8.53
CA ASP A 39 -18.20 -1.15 8.20
C ASP A 39 -18.18 0.22 8.89
N THR A 40 -18.39 1.30 8.14
CA THR A 40 -18.42 2.67 8.65
C THR A 40 -19.84 3.22 8.49
N ASP A 41 -20.37 3.95 9.48
CA ASP A 41 -21.72 4.56 9.46
C ASP A 41 -21.91 5.68 8.41
N PHE A 42 -20.92 5.92 7.54
CA PHE A 42 -20.97 6.86 6.44
C PHE A 42 -20.96 6.10 5.11
N GLU A 43 -22.03 6.25 4.33
CA GLU A 43 -22.12 5.66 3.00
C GLU A 43 -21.43 6.56 1.97
N VAL A 44 -20.10 6.44 1.88
CA VAL A 44 -19.37 6.98 0.73
C VAL A 44 -19.55 6.05 -0.46
N SER A 45 -20.14 6.56 -1.53
CA SER A 45 -20.25 5.84 -2.80
C SER A 45 -18.90 5.82 -3.51
N TYR A 46 -18.10 4.81 -3.20
CA TYR A 46 -16.90 4.45 -3.94
C TYR A 46 -17.29 3.85 -5.30
N LEU A 47 -16.43 4.04 -6.30
CA LEU A 47 -16.55 3.45 -7.63
C LEU A 47 -17.91 3.74 -8.28
N ALA A 48 -18.09 4.99 -8.71
CA ALA A 48 -19.27 5.34 -9.51
C ALA A 48 -19.43 4.34 -10.67
N PRO A 49 -20.65 3.87 -10.99
CA PRO A 49 -20.86 2.78 -11.96
C PRO A 49 -20.25 3.02 -13.35
N ASP A 50 -20.13 4.28 -13.76
CA ASP A 50 -19.55 4.70 -15.04
C ASP A 50 -18.17 5.36 -14.89
N ALA A 51 -17.56 5.24 -13.70
CA ALA A 51 -16.23 5.77 -13.43
C ALA A 51 -15.22 5.14 -14.39
N PRO A 52 -14.38 5.96 -15.05
CA PRO A 52 -13.31 5.47 -15.89
C PRO A 52 -12.28 4.66 -15.08
N SER A 53 -11.25 4.20 -15.77
CA SER A 53 -10.10 3.55 -15.15
C SER A 53 -8.88 4.42 -15.43
N PHE A 54 -7.96 4.53 -14.46
CA PHE A 54 -6.66 5.12 -14.71
C PHE A 54 -5.97 4.35 -15.83
N ASN A 55 -5.18 5.04 -16.65
CA ASN A 55 -4.33 4.38 -17.64
C ASN A 55 -3.05 3.81 -17.00
N LEU A 56 -3.20 3.13 -15.87
CA LEU A 56 -2.13 2.51 -15.09
C LEU A 56 -2.62 1.16 -14.55
N THR A 57 -1.77 0.15 -14.68
CA THR A 57 -1.87 -1.12 -13.95
C THR A 57 -1.07 -1.04 -12.64
N ILE A 58 -1.27 -2.00 -11.74
CA ILE A 58 -0.52 -2.06 -10.47
C ILE A 58 1.01 -2.21 -10.67
N PRO A 59 1.51 -3.09 -11.57
CA PRO A 59 2.95 -3.17 -11.81
C PRO A 59 3.55 -1.85 -12.31
N GLU A 60 2.86 -1.15 -13.21
CA GLU A 60 3.29 0.15 -13.73
C GLU A 60 3.30 1.22 -12.62
N LEU A 61 2.21 1.32 -11.85
CA LEU A 61 2.12 2.21 -10.69
C LEU A 61 3.30 1.99 -9.75
N ARG A 62 3.55 0.74 -9.36
CA ARG A 62 4.62 0.42 -8.41
C ARG A 62 5.99 0.74 -8.95
N ASN A 63 6.24 0.44 -10.22
CA ASN A 63 7.50 0.75 -10.86
C ASN A 63 7.74 2.27 -10.87
N GLN A 64 6.75 3.06 -11.30
CA GLN A 64 6.84 4.52 -11.30
C GLN A 64 7.01 5.07 -9.88
N PHE A 65 6.21 4.60 -8.91
CA PHE A 65 6.26 5.05 -7.52
C PHE A 65 7.64 4.76 -6.89
N ASN A 66 8.09 3.51 -6.92
CA ASN A 66 9.36 3.11 -6.27
C ASN A 66 10.59 3.70 -6.99
N GLN A 67 10.45 4.09 -8.26
CA GLN A 67 11.48 4.87 -8.96
C GLN A 67 11.52 6.31 -8.46
N ALA A 68 10.37 6.97 -8.34
CA ALA A 68 10.24 8.37 -7.97
C ALA A 68 10.51 8.65 -6.48
N TYR A 69 10.10 7.75 -5.58
CA TYR A 69 10.19 7.92 -4.14
C TYR A 69 11.10 6.84 -3.54
N LYS A 70 12.34 7.20 -3.20
CA LYS A 70 13.31 6.21 -2.66
C LYS A 70 13.06 5.84 -1.20
N ASP A 71 12.45 6.75 -0.43
CA ASP A 71 12.19 6.57 0.99
C ASP A 71 10.79 5.99 1.27
N LEU A 72 9.95 5.86 0.24
CA LEU A 72 8.63 5.24 0.31
C LEU A 72 8.62 4.03 -0.61
N TYR A 73 8.30 2.85 -0.10
CA TYR A 73 8.29 1.63 -0.88
C TYR A 73 6.89 1.02 -0.96
N LEU A 74 6.45 0.68 -2.16
CA LEU A 74 5.26 -0.13 -2.39
C LEU A 74 5.64 -1.57 -2.73
N HIS A 75 5.28 -2.47 -1.82
CA HIS A 75 5.40 -3.91 -2.01
C HIS A 75 4.40 -4.43 -3.04
N GLU A 76 4.61 -5.65 -3.51
CA GLU A 76 3.69 -6.35 -4.41
C GLU A 76 2.26 -6.36 -3.86
N TYR A 77 1.29 -6.11 -4.73
CA TYR A 77 -0.11 -6.28 -4.36
C TYR A 77 -0.48 -7.75 -4.49
N LYS A 78 -1.24 -8.23 -3.53
CA LYS A 78 -1.82 -9.57 -3.53
C LYS A 78 -3.30 -9.45 -3.83
N VAL A 79 -3.78 -10.27 -4.76
CA VAL A 79 -5.21 -10.37 -5.06
C VAL A 79 -5.94 -10.81 -3.80
N ILE A 80 -7.01 -10.11 -3.47
CA ILE A 80 -7.94 -10.48 -2.41
C ILE A 80 -9.01 -11.35 -3.07
N ALA A 81 -9.15 -12.58 -2.60
CA ALA A 81 -10.14 -13.50 -3.12
C ALA A 81 -11.55 -12.89 -2.99
N SER A 82 -12.24 -12.73 -4.12
CA SER A 82 -13.65 -12.37 -4.15
C SER A 82 -14.49 -13.64 -4.13
N GLN A 83 -15.51 -13.68 -3.28
CA GLN A 83 -16.52 -14.75 -3.31
C GLN A 83 -17.46 -14.60 -4.52
N ASP A 84 -17.59 -13.38 -5.04
CA ASP A 84 -18.33 -13.08 -6.26
C ASP A 84 -17.38 -13.05 -7.46
N ILE A 85 -17.41 -14.13 -8.25
CA ILE A 85 -16.65 -14.27 -9.50
C ILE A 85 -17.26 -13.49 -10.66
N ALA A 86 -18.53 -13.11 -10.57
CA ALA A 86 -19.24 -12.34 -11.60
C ALA A 86 -18.98 -10.83 -11.47
N ALA A 87 -18.44 -10.38 -10.34
CA ALA A 87 -18.04 -9.00 -10.15
C ALA A 87 -17.11 -8.51 -11.30
N PRO A 88 -17.40 -7.34 -11.90
CA PRO A 88 -16.64 -6.82 -13.05
C PRO A 88 -15.27 -6.26 -12.66
N TYR A 89 -14.82 -6.50 -11.43
CA TYR A 89 -13.59 -5.98 -10.88
C TYR A 89 -12.84 -7.01 -10.03
N ILE A 90 -11.55 -6.76 -9.82
CA ILE A 90 -10.66 -7.53 -8.95
C ILE A 90 -10.20 -6.60 -7.83
N ARG A 91 -10.07 -7.11 -6.60
CA ARG A 91 -9.47 -6.36 -5.48
C ARG A 91 -8.06 -6.88 -5.23
N ALA A 92 -7.14 -5.97 -4.95
CA ALA A 92 -5.79 -6.33 -4.54
C ALA A 92 -5.31 -5.39 -3.42
N ALA A 93 -4.39 -5.85 -2.58
CA ALA A 93 -3.82 -5.02 -1.53
C ALA A 93 -2.34 -5.29 -1.31
N SER A 94 -1.63 -4.24 -0.91
CA SER A 94 -0.24 -4.26 -0.50
C SER A 94 -0.14 -3.71 0.92
N ARG A 95 0.70 -4.34 1.74
CA ARG A 95 0.97 -3.85 3.09
C ARG A 95 2.16 -2.89 3.05
N ILE A 96 2.00 -1.69 3.58
CA ILE A 96 3.08 -0.72 3.77
C ILE A 96 3.77 -0.99 5.11
N ASN A 97 2.99 -1.08 6.19
CA ASN A 97 3.46 -1.53 7.50
C ASN A 97 2.31 -2.22 8.28
N GLN A 98 2.45 -2.42 9.59
CA GLN A 98 1.42 -3.11 10.38
C GLN A 98 0.07 -2.38 10.42
N GLN A 99 0.07 -1.04 10.33
CA GLN A 99 -1.11 -0.19 10.43
C GLN A 99 -1.51 0.42 9.10
N ILE A 100 -0.61 0.50 8.11
CA ILE A 100 -0.87 1.15 6.82
C ILE A 100 -0.92 0.11 5.70
N TYR A 101 -2.00 0.17 4.93
CA TYR A 101 -2.24 -0.68 3.76
C TYR A 101 -2.59 0.19 2.56
N SER A 102 -2.21 -0.27 1.37
CA SER A 102 -2.80 0.21 0.14
C SER A 102 -3.69 -0.86 -0.46
N SER A 103 -4.91 -0.50 -0.83
CA SER A 103 -5.84 -1.37 -1.54
C SER A 103 -6.14 -0.77 -2.90
N ALA A 104 -6.50 -1.62 -3.87
CA ALA A 104 -6.88 -1.17 -5.19
C ALA A 104 -8.03 -2.03 -5.73
N VAL A 105 -8.87 -1.38 -6.53
CA VAL A 105 -9.89 -2.04 -7.34
C VAL A 105 -9.47 -1.93 -8.79
N LEU A 106 -9.44 -3.07 -9.48
CA LEU A 106 -8.94 -3.22 -10.83
C LEU A 106 -10.08 -3.62 -11.76
N GLU A 107 -10.13 -3.03 -12.94
CA GLU A 107 -11.05 -3.42 -14.00
C GLU A 107 -10.69 -4.82 -14.52
N ARG A 108 -11.68 -5.73 -14.58
CA ARG A 108 -11.42 -7.08 -15.09
C ARG A 108 -11.06 -7.04 -16.58
N GLY A 109 -10.05 -7.80 -16.98
CA GLY A 109 -9.60 -7.91 -18.37
C GLY A 109 -8.47 -6.93 -18.72
N SER A 110 -8.60 -5.64 -18.37
CA SER A 110 -7.54 -4.65 -18.57
C SER A 110 -6.59 -4.54 -17.38
N GLU A 111 -7.04 -4.93 -16.18
CA GLU A 111 -6.35 -4.79 -14.89
C GLU A 111 -5.96 -3.35 -14.53
N LYS A 112 -6.53 -2.39 -15.25
CA LYS A 112 -6.37 -0.97 -14.99
C LYS A 112 -7.01 -0.59 -13.66
N ILE A 113 -6.38 0.34 -12.95
CA ILE A 113 -6.84 0.76 -11.62
C ILE A 113 -8.10 1.61 -11.77
N LYS A 114 -9.20 1.21 -11.14
CA LYS A 114 -10.44 2.00 -11.01
C LYS A 114 -10.43 2.89 -9.77
N SER A 115 -9.82 2.41 -8.70
CA SER A 115 -9.66 3.14 -7.44
C SER A 115 -8.44 2.61 -6.70
N LEU A 116 -7.76 3.49 -5.98
CA LEU A 116 -6.71 3.14 -5.04
C LEU A 116 -6.97 3.81 -3.71
N GLN A 117 -6.75 3.09 -2.62
CA GLN A 117 -6.86 3.61 -1.27
C GLN A 117 -5.56 3.44 -0.50
N ILE A 118 -5.34 4.35 0.45
CA ILE A 118 -4.37 4.22 1.54
C ILE A 118 -5.18 4.25 2.85
N THR A 119 -5.06 3.20 3.65
CA THR A 119 -5.79 3.05 4.91
C THR A 119 -4.82 2.95 6.07
N LEU A 120 -5.04 3.75 7.11
CA LEU A 120 -4.33 3.73 8.39
C LEU A 120 -5.27 3.22 9.50
N LEU A 121 -4.88 2.12 10.11
CA LEU A 121 -5.50 1.57 11.31
C LEU A 121 -5.00 2.31 12.57
N PRO A 122 -5.85 2.50 13.59
CA PRO A 122 -5.41 3.03 14.87
C PRO A 122 -4.42 2.08 15.57
N SER A 123 -3.49 2.65 16.34
CA SER A 123 -2.65 1.95 17.32
C SER A 123 -2.94 2.50 18.72
N ASP A 124 -2.72 1.69 19.75
CA ASP A 124 -2.80 2.15 21.15
C ASP A 124 -1.59 3.00 21.55
N ASN A 125 -0.51 2.98 20.76
CA ASN A 125 0.71 3.74 21.03
C ASN A 125 0.63 5.15 20.39
N PRO A 126 0.59 6.24 21.18
CA PRO A 126 0.47 7.61 20.64
C PRO A 126 1.63 8.02 19.73
N GLN A 127 2.86 7.59 20.03
CA GLN A 127 4.04 7.93 19.21
C GLN A 127 3.98 7.20 17.86
N GLU A 128 3.60 5.93 17.87
CA GLU A 128 3.41 5.14 16.65
C GLU A 128 2.29 5.72 15.78
N ASN A 129 1.16 6.10 16.39
CA ASN A 129 0.08 6.79 15.70
C ASN A 129 0.54 8.06 14.99
N GLN A 130 1.31 8.91 15.67
CA GLN A 130 1.81 10.14 15.08
C GLN A 130 2.76 9.86 13.90
N LYS A 131 3.67 8.89 14.06
CA LYS A 131 4.59 8.48 12.99
C LYS A 131 3.83 7.91 11.78
N ASN A 132 2.86 7.04 12.02
CA ASN A 132 2.09 6.41 10.96
C ASN A 132 1.17 7.41 10.24
N ARG A 133 0.66 8.43 10.94
CA ARG A 133 -0.07 9.55 10.33
C ARG A 133 0.80 10.34 9.35
N GLN A 134 2.01 10.72 9.74
CA GLN A 134 2.97 11.41 8.86
C GLN A 134 3.37 10.54 7.66
N LEU A 135 3.53 9.23 7.89
CA LEU A 135 3.83 8.28 6.83
C LEU A 135 2.66 8.16 5.85
N MET A 136 1.42 8.02 6.36
CA MET A 136 0.22 7.99 5.53
C MET A 136 0.11 9.25 4.67
N GLU A 137 0.31 10.43 5.25
CA GLU A 137 0.32 11.70 4.53
C GLU A 137 1.34 11.69 3.38
N SER A 138 2.55 11.19 3.64
CA SER A 138 3.61 11.07 2.62
C SER A 138 3.20 10.14 1.47
N TYR A 139 2.60 8.98 1.76
CA TYR A 139 2.07 8.08 0.74
C TYR A 139 0.91 8.70 -0.04
N THR A 140 -0.01 9.38 0.63
CA THR A 140 -1.15 10.07 0.01
C THR A 140 -0.66 11.11 -0.99
N MET A 141 0.26 11.98 -0.57
CA MET A 141 0.84 13.01 -1.45
C MET A 141 1.60 12.42 -2.63
N ALA A 142 2.37 11.36 -2.39
CA ALA A 142 3.07 10.63 -3.46
C ALA A 142 2.09 10.00 -4.47
N MET A 143 0.98 9.42 -4.00
CA MET A 143 -0.06 8.85 -4.86
C MET A 143 -0.75 9.92 -5.70
N VAL A 144 -1.11 11.06 -5.11
CA VAL A 144 -1.69 12.19 -5.87
C VAL A 144 -0.76 12.63 -7.00
N ARG A 145 0.55 12.73 -6.75
CA ARG A 145 1.54 13.10 -7.79
C ARG A 145 1.63 12.07 -8.93
N ILE A 146 1.47 10.78 -8.63
CA ILE A 146 1.49 9.74 -9.67
C ILE A 146 0.21 9.77 -10.51
N PHE A 147 -0.95 9.96 -9.87
CA PHE A 147 -2.24 9.90 -10.55
C PHE A 147 -2.66 11.23 -11.22
N ALA A 148 -2.14 12.36 -10.75
CA ALA A 148 -2.34 13.69 -11.33
C ALA A 148 -1.00 14.46 -11.44
N PRO A 149 -0.06 13.99 -12.29
CA PRO A 149 1.24 14.65 -12.48
C PRO A 149 1.12 16.08 -13.02
N GLU A 150 0.01 16.43 -13.66
CA GLU A 150 -0.30 17.77 -14.16
C GLU A 150 -0.67 18.78 -13.05
N VAL A 151 -1.03 18.29 -11.86
CA VAL A 151 -1.43 19.14 -10.74
C VAL A 151 -0.19 19.58 -9.95
N SER A 152 0.08 20.87 -10.00
CA SER A 152 1.12 21.48 -9.16
C SER A 152 0.63 21.53 -7.71
N LEU A 153 1.16 20.66 -6.85
CA LEU A 153 0.76 20.62 -5.43
C LEU A 153 1.07 21.90 -4.64
N ASP A 154 2.10 22.64 -5.03
CA ASP A 154 2.39 23.98 -4.48
C ASP A 154 1.26 24.99 -4.79
N LYS A 155 0.34 24.63 -5.69
CA LYS A 155 -0.86 25.39 -6.08
C LYS A 155 -2.15 24.67 -5.69
N ALA A 156 -2.09 23.63 -4.85
CA ALA A 156 -3.24 22.92 -4.31
C ALA A 156 -3.34 23.11 -2.78
N PRO A 157 -3.52 24.36 -2.29
CA PRO A 157 -3.62 24.64 -0.85
C PRO A 157 -4.82 23.94 -0.22
N GLU A 158 -5.91 23.77 -0.95
CA GLU A 158 -7.13 23.09 -0.50
C GLU A 158 -6.88 21.62 -0.16
N LEU A 159 -6.14 20.90 -1.01
CA LEU A 159 -5.74 19.51 -0.72
C LEU A 159 -4.87 19.45 0.54
N THR A 160 -3.89 20.37 0.66
CA THR A 160 -3.00 20.41 1.82
C THR A 160 -3.77 20.69 3.10
N GLU A 161 -4.72 21.61 3.06
CA GLU A 161 -5.60 21.94 4.20
C GLU A 161 -6.52 20.76 4.56
N ALA A 162 -7.12 20.11 3.57
CA ALA A 162 -7.96 18.93 3.73
C ALA A 162 -7.18 17.78 4.39
N LEU A 163 -5.95 17.50 3.93
CA LEU A 163 -5.09 16.47 4.52
C LEU A 163 -4.66 16.82 5.94
N ASN A 164 -4.29 18.07 6.21
CA ASN A 164 -3.94 18.51 7.57
C ASN A 164 -5.11 18.32 8.55
N LYS A 165 -6.32 18.70 8.13
CA LYS A 165 -7.55 18.50 8.93
C LYS A 165 -7.86 17.02 9.12
N PHE A 166 -7.69 16.22 8.08
CA PHE A 166 -7.95 14.79 8.07
C PHE A 166 -6.99 14.00 8.98
N ILE A 167 -5.71 14.38 9.00
CA ILE A 167 -4.68 13.75 9.83
C ILE A 167 -4.75 14.22 11.29
N ALA A 168 -5.37 15.38 11.57
CA ALA A 168 -5.50 15.91 12.92
C ALA A 168 -6.31 14.98 13.86
N ASN A 169 -5.78 14.77 15.07
CA ASN A 169 -6.27 13.78 16.05
C ASN A 169 -7.51 14.25 16.85
N ASN A 170 -8.27 15.24 16.38
CA ASN A 170 -9.31 15.91 17.18
C ASN A 170 -10.69 16.01 16.51
N SER A 171 -10.82 15.68 15.22
CA SER A 171 -12.10 15.72 14.53
C SER A 171 -12.95 14.47 14.81
N ALA A 172 -14.27 14.63 14.90
CA ALA A 172 -15.24 13.54 14.88
C ALA A 172 -15.13 12.73 13.57
N THR A 173 -15.94 11.68 13.43
CA THR A 173 -16.13 10.97 12.15
C THR A 173 -16.35 11.99 11.02
N HIS A 174 -15.58 11.85 9.94
CA HIS A 174 -15.47 12.87 8.90
C HIS A 174 -15.39 12.20 7.54
N ALA A 175 -16.17 12.70 6.57
CA ALA A 175 -16.05 12.32 5.18
C ALA A 175 -15.96 13.59 4.35
N GLU A 176 -14.97 13.66 3.47
CA GLU A 176 -14.76 14.77 2.54
C GLU A 176 -14.42 14.23 1.16
N GLU A 177 -15.01 14.86 0.15
CA GLU A 177 -14.81 14.52 -1.24
C GLU A 177 -14.54 15.79 -2.04
N ALA A 178 -13.52 15.77 -2.87
CA ALA A 178 -13.21 16.91 -3.74
C ALA A 178 -12.56 16.46 -5.04
N ARG A 179 -12.55 17.38 -6.00
CA ARG A 179 -11.94 17.17 -7.32
C ARG A 179 -10.57 17.82 -7.37
N LEU A 180 -9.63 17.16 -8.05
CA LEU A 180 -8.29 17.66 -8.28
C LEU A 180 -7.88 17.28 -9.71
N GLY A 181 -8.08 18.20 -10.65
CA GLY A 181 -7.90 17.90 -12.09
C GLY A 181 -8.84 16.78 -12.54
N ALA A 182 -8.26 15.70 -13.08
CA ALA A 182 -8.99 14.50 -13.50
C ALA A 182 -9.21 13.48 -12.37
N LEU A 183 -8.94 13.86 -11.11
CA LEU A 183 -9.16 13.01 -9.93
C LEU A 183 -10.36 13.48 -9.13
N ARG A 184 -11.05 12.52 -8.53
CA ARG A 184 -11.76 12.70 -7.25
C ARG A 184 -10.88 12.09 -6.18
N TYR A 185 -10.70 12.81 -5.07
CA TYR A 185 -10.17 12.22 -3.85
C TYR A 185 -11.24 12.21 -2.76
N ILE A 186 -11.12 11.23 -1.87
CA ILE A 186 -12.04 10.98 -0.78
C ILE A 186 -11.21 10.78 0.49
N LEU A 187 -11.58 11.47 1.56
CA LEU A 187 -11.00 11.34 2.88
C LEU A 187 -12.08 10.86 3.84
N VAL A 188 -11.87 9.72 4.49
CA VAL A 188 -12.82 9.13 5.44
C VAL A 188 -12.13 8.80 6.74
N LYS A 189 -12.59 9.38 7.84
CA LYS A 189 -12.25 8.99 9.20
C LYS A 189 -13.46 8.26 9.78
N SER A 190 -13.32 6.98 10.08
CA SER A 190 -14.39 6.18 10.70
C SER A 190 -14.54 6.47 12.21
N ASP A 191 -15.63 5.98 12.78
CA ASP A 191 -15.93 5.98 14.22
C ASP A 191 -14.81 5.33 15.05
N ASN A 192 -14.21 4.26 14.52
CA ASN A 192 -13.09 3.52 15.09
C ASN A 192 -11.73 4.16 14.76
N ASN A 193 -11.71 5.43 14.34
CA ASN A 193 -10.51 6.20 13.98
C ASN A 193 -9.65 5.57 12.87
N VAL A 194 -10.24 4.75 12.00
CA VAL A 194 -9.57 4.31 10.76
C VAL A 194 -9.59 5.48 9.78
N LEU A 195 -8.42 5.85 9.27
CA LEU A 195 -8.27 6.89 8.26
C LEU A 195 -8.13 6.23 6.90
N THR A 196 -8.95 6.61 5.93
CA THR A 196 -8.86 6.16 4.53
C THR A 196 -8.77 7.37 3.61
N PHE A 197 -7.73 7.39 2.78
CA PHE A 197 -7.66 8.23 1.58
C PHE A 197 -7.96 7.35 0.37
N ALA A 198 -8.81 7.80 -0.54
CA ALA A 198 -9.06 7.12 -1.81
C ALA A 198 -8.93 8.09 -2.99
N VAL A 199 -8.50 7.58 -4.14
CA VAL A 199 -8.45 8.28 -5.42
C VAL A 199 -9.16 7.50 -6.50
N GLU A 200 -9.97 8.22 -7.28
CA GLU A 200 -10.73 7.69 -8.40
C GLU A 200 -10.59 8.64 -9.60
N PRO A 201 -10.47 8.12 -10.83
CA PRO A 201 -10.47 8.96 -12.01
C PRO A 201 -11.90 9.46 -12.27
N ILE A 202 -12.03 10.71 -12.71
CA ILE A 202 -13.30 11.28 -13.16
C ILE A 202 -13.23 11.63 -14.64
N LYS A 203 -14.36 11.58 -15.33
CA LYS A 203 -14.46 12.15 -16.67
C LYS A 203 -14.34 13.67 -16.53
N LEU A 204 -13.42 14.26 -17.29
CA LEU A 204 -13.42 15.71 -17.46
C LEU A 204 -14.62 16.05 -18.35
N GLU A 205 -15.63 16.69 -17.78
CA GLU A 205 -16.68 17.32 -18.57
C GLU A 205 -16.02 18.41 -19.41
N GLN A 206 -16.25 18.40 -20.72
CA GLN A 206 -15.83 19.51 -21.58
C GLN A 206 -16.50 20.77 -21.04
N GLN A 207 -15.70 21.74 -20.60
CA GLN A 207 -16.22 23.10 -20.40
C GLN A 207 -16.72 23.55 -21.77
N THR A 208 -18.03 23.60 -21.97
CA THR A 208 -18.61 24.24 -23.14
C THR A 208 -18.09 25.68 -23.16
N PRO A 209 -17.43 26.12 -24.25
CA PRO A 209 -16.87 27.47 -24.35
C PRO A 209 -17.93 28.56 -24.26
#